data_AF-A0AAW4I1C4-F1
#
_entry.id   AF-A0AAW4I1C4-F1
#
_cell.length_a   1.000
_cell.length_b   1.000
_cell.length_c   1.000
_cell.angle_alpha   90.00
_cell.angle_beta   90.00
_cell.angle_gamma   90.00
#
_symmetry.space_group_name_H-M   'P 1'
#
loop_
_entity.id
_entity.type
_entity.pdbx_description
1 polymer ?
#
loop_
_entity_poly.entity_id
_entity_poly.type
_entity_poly.pdbx_seq_one_letter_code
_entity_poly.pdbx_strand_id
1 'polypeptide(L)'
;MSQDIENQIKQLNQKLRSVFEEQDLNQYAIQTQEQAEEGFYEWKNQNRRLFNRILETWHGDRELSHFFINVYKEAQHIERKLTFEFENKKEALLKERRDLSDLENELSYQQQQLAKGGNA
;
A
#
# COMPACT_ATOMS: atom_id res chain seq x y z
N MET A 1 -32.14 -30.59 4.12
CA MET A 1 -31.65 -29.29 3.61
C MET A 1 -32.31 -29.04 2.26
N SER A 2 -32.89 -27.85 2.03
CA SER A 2 -33.53 -27.51 0.74
C SER A 2 -32.48 -27.27 -0.34
N GLN A 3 -32.76 -27.68 -1.60
CA GLN A 3 -31.90 -27.42 -2.77
C GLN A 3 -31.53 -25.92 -2.90
N ASP A 4 -32.44 -25.04 -2.48
CA ASP A 4 -32.26 -23.59 -2.49
C ASP A 4 -31.16 -23.12 -1.51
N ILE A 5 -31.16 -23.66 -0.28
CA ILE A 5 -30.15 -23.35 0.74
C ILE A 5 -28.76 -23.85 0.28
N GLU A 6 -28.70 -25.02 -0.37
CA GLU A 6 -27.45 -25.55 -0.89
C GLU A 6 -26.86 -24.67 -2.01
N ASN A 7 -27.72 -24.15 -2.90
CA ASN A 7 -27.30 -23.21 -3.94
C ASN A 7 -26.81 -21.88 -3.36
N GLN A 8 -27.48 -21.34 -2.34
CA GLN A 8 -27.07 -20.11 -1.65
C GLN A 8 -25.71 -20.29 -0.94
N ILE A 9 -25.48 -21.42 -0.27
CA ILE A 9 -24.18 -21.73 0.35
C ILE A 9 -23.08 -21.84 -0.71
N LYS A 10 -23.34 -22.46 -1.87
CA LYS A 10 -22.37 -22.52 -2.98
C LYS A 10 -22.00 -21.13 -3.50
N GLN A 11 -22.99 -20.25 -3.64
CA GLN A 11 -22.74 -18.85 -4.06
C GLN A 11 -21.93 -18.08 -3.02
N LEU A 12 -22.22 -18.22 -1.72
CA LEU A 12 -21.43 -17.59 -0.67
C LEU A 12 -20.00 -18.10 -0.63
N ASN A 13 -19.78 -19.40 -0.80
CA ASN A 13 -18.44 -19.98 -0.89
C ASN A 13 -17.64 -19.42 -2.06
N GLN A 14 -18.28 -19.22 -3.22
CA GLN A 14 -17.64 -18.60 -4.37
C GLN A 14 -17.23 -17.15 -4.06
N LYS A 15 -18.11 -16.36 -3.43
CA LYS A 15 -17.79 -14.99 -3.02
C LYS A 15 -16.66 -14.92 -2.01
N LEU A 16 -16.70 -15.76 -0.97
CA LEU A 16 -15.62 -15.87 0.02
C LEU A 16 -14.28 -16.19 -0.63
N ARG A 17 -14.28 -17.13 -1.59
CA ARG A 17 -13.07 -17.45 -2.35
C ARG A 17 -12.52 -16.24 -3.11
N SER A 18 -13.38 -15.48 -3.80
CA SER A 18 -12.95 -14.26 -4.48
C SER A 18 -12.40 -13.22 -3.51
N VAL A 19 -13.01 -13.05 -2.33
CA VAL A 19 -12.49 -12.14 -1.29
C VAL A 19 -11.11 -12.59 -0.80
N PHE A 20 -10.88 -13.88 -0.59
CA PHE A 20 -9.56 -14.39 -0.22
C PHE A 20 -8.51 -14.11 -1.31
N GLU A 21 -8.86 -14.30 -2.58
CA GLU A 21 -7.96 -13.99 -3.71
C GLU A 21 -7.64 -12.47 -3.75
N GLU A 22 -8.61 -11.60 -3.50
CA GLU A 22 -8.40 -10.15 -3.41
C GLU A 22 -7.56 -9.75 -2.19
N GLN A 23 -7.75 -10.40 -1.03
CA GLN A 23 -6.94 -10.17 0.17
C GLN A 23 -5.48 -10.56 -0.06
N ASP A 24 -5.22 -11.68 -0.72
CA ASP A 24 -3.86 -12.12 -1.07
C ASP A 24 -3.18 -11.11 -2.01
N LEU A 25 -3.91 -10.62 -3.02
CA LEU A 25 -3.41 -9.59 -3.93
C LEU A 25 -3.13 -8.27 -3.22
N ASN A 26 -4.04 -7.82 -2.34
CA ASN A 26 -3.85 -6.62 -1.55
C ASN A 26 -2.63 -6.75 -0.61
N GLN A 27 -2.46 -7.90 0.04
CA GLN A 27 -1.31 -8.18 0.90
C GLN A 27 0.01 -8.16 0.13
N TYR A 28 0.04 -8.75 -1.07
CA TYR A 28 1.19 -8.68 -1.97
C TYR A 28 1.49 -7.23 -2.40
N ALA A 29 0.45 -6.46 -2.71
CA ALA A 29 0.60 -5.06 -3.08
C ALA A 29 1.14 -4.19 -1.92
N ILE A 30 0.70 -4.45 -0.68
CA ILE A 30 1.24 -3.81 0.53
C ILE A 30 2.74 -4.12 0.69
N GLN A 31 3.14 -5.39 0.59
CA GLN A 31 4.55 -5.76 0.71
C GLN A 31 5.42 -5.13 -0.38
N THR A 32 4.93 -5.13 -1.62
CA THR A 32 5.62 -4.49 -2.76
C THR A 32 5.77 -2.98 -2.52
N GLN A 33 4.73 -2.35 -1.99
CA GLN A 33 4.75 -0.92 -1.63
C GLN A 33 5.75 -0.64 -0.51
N GLU A 34 5.79 -1.45 0.55
CA GLU A 34 6.73 -1.30 1.68
C GLU A 34 8.19 -1.43 1.22
N GLN A 35 8.49 -2.38 0.33
CA GLN A 35 9.83 -2.52 -0.27
C GLN A 35 10.21 -1.30 -1.10
N ALA A 36 9.27 -0.76 -1.88
CA ALA A 36 9.50 0.45 -2.66
C ALA A 36 9.71 1.69 -1.77
N GLU A 37 8.98 1.79 -0.65
CA GLU A 37 9.18 2.83 0.37
C GLU A 37 10.57 2.74 1.00
N GLU A 38 11.01 1.55 1.42
CA GLU A 38 12.36 1.35 1.96
C GLU A 38 13.44 1.78 0.97
N GLY A 39 13.36 1.30 -0.28
CA GLY A 39 14.31 1.68 -1.33
C GLY A 39 14.34 3.20 -1.58
N PHE A 40 13.17 3.85 -1.53
CA PHE A 40 13.09 5.31 -1.64
C PHE A 40 13.77 6.02 -0.46
N TYR A 41 13.54 5.57 0.79
CA TYR A 41 14.16 6.17 1.97
C TYR A 41 15.67 5.96 2.01
N GLU A 42 16.16 4.79 1.57
CA GLU A 42 17.59 4.55 1.41
C GLU A 42 18.21 5.50 0.39
N TRP A 43 17.62 5.58 -0.81
CA TRP A 43 18.08 6.47 -1.87
C TRP A 43 18.09 7.93 -1.42
N LYS A 44 17.02 8.40 -0.77
CA LYS A 44 16.90 9.75 -0.22
C LYS A 44 18.01 10.06 0.78
N ASN A 45 18.31 9.12 1.67
CA ASN A 45 19.39 9.28 2.65
C ASN A 45 20.77 9.34 1.99
N GLN A 46 21.02 8.50 0.97
CA GLN A 46 22.26 8.53 0.20
C GLN A 46 22.41 9.87 -0.55
N ASN A 47 21.33 10.32 -1.20
CA ASN A 47 21.27 11.58 -1.94
C ASN A 47 21.62 12.77 -1.03
N ARG A 48 20.99 12.87 0.14
CA ARG A 48 21.29 13.89 1.15
C ARG A 48 22.76 13.89 1.58
N ARG A 49 23.36 12.71 1.80
CA ARG A 49 24.79 12.60 2.17
C ARG A 49 25.70 13.10 1.04
N LEU A 50 25.38 12.78 -0.21
CA LEU A 50 26.14 13.24 -1.37
C LEU A 50 26.09 14.76 -1.51
N PHE A 51 24.90 15.36 -1.39
CA PHE A 51 24.76 16.82 -1.44
C PHE A 51 25.52 17.53 -0.34
N ASN A 52 25.45 17.03 0.91
CA ASN A 52 26.22 17.60 2.01
C ASN A 52 27.72 17.56 1.73
N ARG A 53 28.24 16.43 1.24
CA ARG A 53 29.67 16.30 0.91
C ARG A 53 30.10 17.24 -0.21
N ILE A 54 29.27 17.41 -1.24
CA ILE A 54 29.53 18.35 -2.33
C ILE A 54 29.57 19.78 -1.77
N LEU A 55 28.56 20.18 -1.00
CA LEU A 55 28.50 21.52 -0.43
C LEU A 55 29.70 21.82 0.49
N GLU A 56 30.10 20.86 1.33
CA GLU A 56 31.28 20.95 2.20
C GLU A 56 32.60 21.13 1.41
N THR A 57 32.72 20.46 0.26
CA THR A 57 33.96 20.46 -0.53
C THR A 57 34.13 21.73 -1.37
N TRP A 58 33.02 22.31 -1.85
CA TRP A 58 33.06 23.30 -2.93
C TRP A 58 32.80 24.75 -2.49
N HIS A 59 32.91 25.04 -1.19
CA HIS A 59 32.70 26.38 -0.59
C HIS A 59 33.50 27.54 -1.21
N GLY A 60 34.53 27.26 -2.03
CA GLY A 60 35.35 28.28 -2.70
C GLY A 60 34.74 28.87 -3.98
N ASP A 61 33.78 28.20 -4.61
CA ASP A 61 33.15 28.65 -5.86
C ASP A 61 31.68 29.02 -5.62
N ARG A 62 31.37 30.31 -5.74
CA ARG A 62 30.04 30.88 -5.49
C ARG A 62 29.02 30.50 -6.56
N GLU A 63 29.44 30.36 -7.82
CA GLU A 63 28.53 30.04 -8.92
C GLU A 63 28.14 28.56 -8.87
N LEU A 64 29.12 27.68 -8.68
CA LEU A 64 28.87 26.25 -8.47
C LEU A 64 28.06 25.98 -7.20
N SER A 65 28.34 26.70 -6.11
CA SER A 65 27.55 26.58 -4.88
C SER A 65 26.07 26.92 -5.11
N HIS A 66 25.77 28.01 -5.81
CA HIS A 66 24.38 28.35 -6.16
C HIS A 66 23.72 27.32 -7.07
N PHE A 67 24.45 26.80 -8.05
CA PHE A 67 23.97 25.73 -8.94
C PHE A 67 23.56 24.49 -8.13
N PHE A 68 24.43 23.98 -7.25
CA PHE A 68 24.12 22.81 -6.44
C PHE A 68 22.97 23.04 -5.45
N ILE A 69 22.84 24.24 -4.87
CA ILE A 69 21.70 24.58 -4.02
C ILE A 69 20.38 24.50 -4.80
N ASN A 70 20.36 24.97 -6.05
CA ASN A 70 19.14 24.91 -6.87
C ASN A 70 18.78 23.46 -7.23
N VAL A 71 19.76 22.65 -7.66
CA VAL A 71 19.54 21.22 -7.92
C VAL A 71 19.05 20.50 -6.66
N TYR A 72 19.61 20.82 -5.49
CA TYR A 72 19.17 20.23 -4.23
C TYR A 72 17.72 20.60 -3.90
N LYS A 73 17.30 21.85 -4.12
CA LYS A 73 15.91 22.27 -3.94
C LYS A 73 14.95 21.53 -4.87
N GLU A 74 15.33 21.33 -6.13
CA GLU A 74 14.54 20.55 -7.09
C GLU A 74 14.42 19.09 -6.65
N ALA A 75 15.52 18.46 -6.23
CA ALA A 75 15.52 17.11 -5.67
C ALA A 75 14.59 17.00 -4.46
N GLN A 76 14.67 17.95 -3.52
CA GLN A 76 13.77 18.01 -2.37
C GLN A 76 12.30 18.18 -2.75
N HIS A 77 12.00 18.92 -3.81
CA HIS A 77 10.62 19.05 -4.30
C HIS A 77 10.09 17.72 -4.83
N ILE A 78 10.89 17.01 -5.63
CA ILE A 78 10.56 15.67 -6.13
C ILE A 78 10.41 14.69 -4.96
N GLU A 79 11.33 14.70 -3.99
CA GLU A 79 11.26 13.85 -2.79
C GLU A 79 9.95 14.04 -2.03
N ARG A 80 9.50 15.29 -1.82
CA ARG A 80 8.23 15.58 -1.13
C ARG A 80 7.06 15.03 -1.92
N LYS A 81 7.02 15.26 -3.24
CA LYS A 81 5.96 14.74 -4.10
C LYS A 81 5.87 13.22 -4.01
N LEU A 82 7.01 12.52 -4.13
CA LEU A 82 7.07 11.06 -4.01
C LEU A 82 6.63 10.59 -2.62
N THR A 83 7.03 11.29 -1.55
CA THR A 83 6.61 10.95 -0.18
C THR A 83 5.09 10.98 -0.06
N PHE A 84 4.43 12.02 -0.57
CA PHE A 84 2.96 12.08 -0.59
C PHE A 84 2.33 10.97 -1.45
N GLU A 85 2.91 10.64 -2.60
CA GLU A 85 2.41 9.54 -3.44
C GLU A 85 2.52 8.19 -2.74
N PHE A 86 3.62 7.94 -2.02
CA PHE A 86 3.80 6.74 -1.20
C PHE A 86 2.76 6.66 -0.07
N GLU A 87 2.58 7.75 0.69
CA GLU A 87 1.60 7.83 1.78
C GLU A 87 0.17 7.58 1.29
N ASN A 88 -0.24 8.24 0.21
CA ASN A 88 -1.57 8.09 -0.37
C ASN A 88 -1.83 6.65 -0.83
N LYS A 89 -0.86 6.03 -1.51
CA LYS A 89 -1.00 4.66 -2.00
C LYS A 89 -1.05 3.66 -0.85
N LYS A 90 -0.24 3.86 0.20
CA LYS A 90 -0.28 3.06 1.41
C LYS A 90 -1.63 3.16 2.12
N GLU A 91 -2.16 4.38 2.27
CA GLU A 91 -3.48 4.59 2.87
C GLU A 91 -4.59 3.89 2.08
N ALA A 92 -4.55 3.99 0.75
CA ALA A 92 -5.51 3.30 -0.13
C ALA A 92 -5.47 1.78 0.04
N LEU A 93 -4.28 1.17 0.04
CA LEU A 93 -4.11 -0.28 0.24
C LEU A 93 -4.58 -0.73 1.62
N LEU A 94 -4.28 0.03 2.67
CA LEU A 94 -4.72 -0.27 4.03
C LEU A 94 -6.24 -0.10 4.21
N LYS A 95 -6.85 0.82 3.47
CA LYS A 95 -8.30 0.95 3.41
C LYS A 95 -8.92 -0.26 2.73
N GLU A 96 -8.44 -0.63 1.55
CA GLU A 96 -8.91 -1.81 0.81
C GLU A 96 -8.81 -3.08 1.67
N ARG A 97 -7.70 -3.27 2.41
CA ARG A 97 -7.56 -4.38 3.35
C ARG A 97 -8.67 -4.44 4.40
N ARG A 98 -9.07 -3.28 4.95
CA ARG A 98 -10.16 -3.19 5.93
C ARG A 98 -11.49 -3.52 5.27
N ASP A 99 -11.77 -2.93 4.11
CA ASP A 99 -13.01 -3.15 3.37
C ASP A 99 -13.18 -4.65 3.00
N LEU A 100 -12.09 -5.31 2.60
CA LEU A 100 -12.07 -6.75 2.34
C LEU A 100 -12.30 -7.60 3.60
N SER A 101 -11.72 -7.21 4.73
CA SER A 101 -11.93 -7.89 6.01
C SER A 101 -13.37 -7.76 6.49
N ASP A 102 -13.97 -6.58 6.34
CA ASP A 102 -15.37 -6.35 6.69
C ASP A 102 -16.30 -7.20 5.80
N LEU A 103 -16.01 -7.25 4.49
CA LEU A 103 -16.76 -8.08 3.55
C LEU A 103 -16.65 -9.59 3.87
N GLU A 104 -15.46 -10.08 4.21
CA GLU A 104 -15.26 -11.46 4.66
C GLU A 104 -16.10 -11.79 5.89
N ASN A 105 -16.12 -10.89 6.88
CA ASN A 105 -16.89 -11.04 8.11
C ASN A 105 -18.39 -11.11 7.82
N GLU A 106 -18.90 -10.24 6.95
CA GLU A 106 -20.30 -10.24 6.53
C GLU A 106 -20.70 -11.54 5.83
N LEU A 107 -19.89 -12.00 4.87
CA LEU A 107 -20.15 -13.24 4.14
C LEU A 107 -20.09 -14.47 5.05
N SER A 108 -19.12 -14.50 5.97
CA SER A 108 -18.99 -15.56 6.97
C SER A 108 -20.17 -15.61 7.92
N TYR A 109 -20.67 -14.44 8.34
CA TYR A 109 -21.86 -14.34 9.18
C TYR A 109 -23.12 -14.86 8.45
N GLN A 110 -23.31 -14.46 7.19
CA GLN A 110 -24.43 -14.95 6.36
C GLN A 110 -24.38 -16.47 6.18
N GLN A 111 -23.19 -17.03 5.95
CA GLN A 111 -23.00 -18.47 5.82
C GLN A 111 -23.38 -19.21 7.11
N GLN A 112 -22.97 -18.69 8.27
CA GLN A 112 -23.33 -19.29 9.56
C GLN A 112 -24.83 -19.24 9.82
N GLN A 113 -25.52 -18.15 9.44
CA GLN A 113 -26.96 -18.06 9.58
C GLN A 113 -27.69 -19.11 8.72
N LEU A 114 -27.27 -19.29 7.47
CA LEU A 114 -27.85 -20.31 6.59
C LEU A 114 -27.59 -21.73 7.09
N ALA A 115 -26.40 -22.00 7.63
CA ALA A 115 -26.08 -23.30 8.23
C ALA A 115 -26.93 -23.60 9.48
N LYS A 116 -27.23 -22.58 10.30
CA LYS A 116 -28.08 -22.70 11.49
C LYS A 116 -29.57 -22.79 11.14
N GLY A 117 -30.04 -21.99 10.18
CA GLY A 117 -31.44 -21.96 9.72
C GLY A 117 -31.83 -23.16 8.86
N GLY A 118 -30.88 -23.79 8.16
CA GLY A 118 -31.11 -25.03 7.39
C GLY A 118 -31.12 -26.32 8.20
N ASN A 119 -30.81 -26.24 9.50
CA ASN A 119 -30.81 -27.35 10.47
C ASN A 119 -32.02 -27.34 11.42
N ALA A 120 -32.94 -26.37 11.27
CA ALA A 120 -34.24 -26.33 11.95
C ALA A 120 -35.34 -26.91 11.03
#